data_AF-A0A3D3H1E9-F1
#
_entry.id   AF-A0A3D3H1E9-F1
#
_cell.length_a   1.000
_cell.length_b   1.000
_cell.length_c   1.000
_cell.angle_alpha   90.00
_cell.angle_beta   90.00
_cell.angle_gamma   90.00
#
_symmetry.space_group_name_H-M   'P 1'
#
loop_
_entity.id
_entity.type
_entity.pdbx_description
1 polymer ?
#
loop_
_entity_poly.entity_id
_entity_poly.type
_entity_poly.pdbx_seq_one_letter_code
_entity_poly.pdbx_strand_id
1 'polypeptide(L)' 'DEEKLTTFGSDTPLGRAGQPAELAGMYVYLASDEASYVSGGVFPVTGGRAL' A
#
# COMPACT_ATOMS: atom_id res chain seq x y z
N ASP A 1 -14.79 -9.83 13.56
CA ASP A 1 -15.68 -8.81 14.16
C ASP A 1 -16.11 -7.84 13.08
N GLU A 2 -17.40 -7.82 12.74
CA GLU A 2 -17.97 -6.96 11.69
C GLU A 2 -17.64 -5.48 11.91
N GLU A 3 -17.60 -5.02 13.17
CA GLU A 3 -17.25 -3.65 13.57
C GLU A 3 -15.85 -3.21 13.14
N LYS A 4 -14.89 -4.14 13.08
CA LYS A 4 -13.52 -3.83 12.62
C LYS A 4 -13.46 -3.69 11.11
N LEU A 5 -14.33 -4.39 10.38
CA LEU A 5 -14.36 -4.36 8.93
C LEU A 5 -14.95 -3.03 8.42
N THR A 6 -15.98 -2.51 9.09
CA THR A 6 -16.64 -1.26 8.74
C THR A 6 -15.78 -0.02 9.01
N THR A 7 -14.86 -0.10 9.97
CA THR A 7 -13.94 0.99 10.35
C THR A 7 -12.54 0.83 9.76
N PHE A 8 -12.28 -0.25 9.02
CA PHE A 8 -10.94 -0.54 8.52
C PHE A 8 -10.43 0.54 7.55
N GLY A 9 -9.27 1.12 7.88
CA GLY A 9 -8.59 2.12 7.05
C GLY A 9 -9.14 3.55 7.17
N SER A 10 -10.14 3.79 8.02
CA SER A 10 -10.65 5.15 8.29
C SER A 10 -9.63 6.05 8.99
N ASP A 11 -8.61 5.46 9.62
CA ASP A 11 -7.49 6.13 10.29
C ASP A 11 -6.38 6.59 9.34
N THR A 12 -6.43 6.19 8.06
CA THR A 12 -5.49 6.67 7.05
C THR A 12 -5.85 8.07 6.59
N PRO A 13 -4.89 8.89 6.14
CA PRO A 13 -5.19 10.19 5.52
C PRO A 13 -6.15 10.13 4.33
N LEU A 14 -6.19 9.01 3.60
CA LEU A 14 -7.18 8.78 2.54
C LEU A 14 -8.57 8.38 3.06
N GLY A 15 -8.72 8.14 4.37
CA GLY A 15 -9.99 7.90 5.04
C GLY A 15 -10.69 6.59 4.64
N ARG A 16 -9.97 5.67 3.98
CA ARG A 16 -10.53 4.39 3.51
C ARG A 16 -9.49 3.28 3.49
N ALA A 17 -9.98 2.05 3.44
CA ALA A 17 -9.15 0.89 3.13
C ALA A 17 -8.51 1.00 1.74
N GLY A 18 -7.22 0.70 1.68
CA GLY A 18 -6.52 0.52 0.41
C GLY A 18 -7.07 -0.68 -0.34
N GLN A 19 -7.18 -0.56 -1.66
CA GLN A 19 -7.64 -1.63 -2.53
C GLN A 19 -6.45 -2.42 -3.09
N PRO A 20 -6.56 -3.74 -3.31
CA PRO A 20 -5.46 -4.54 -3.84
C PRO A 20 -4.86 -4.00 -5.15
N ALA A 21 -5.69 -3.40 -6.01
CA ALA A 21 -5.27 -2.78 -7.26
C ALA A 21 -4.29 -1.61 -7.05
N GLU A 22 -4.35 -0.92 -5.91
CA GLU A 22 -3.46 0.20 -5.57
C GLU A 22 -2.06 -0.27 -5.19
N LEU A 23 -1.92 -1.51 -4.69
CA LEU A 23 -0.62 -2.12 -4.41
C LEU A 23 0.00 -2.78 -5.65
N ALA A 24 -0.83 -3.25 -6.58
CA ALA A 24 -0.40 -3.97 -7.78
C ALA A 24 0.68 -3.24 -8.57
N GLY A 25 0.55 -1.91 -8.74
CA GLY A 25 1.53 -1.10 -9.46
C GLY A 25 2.94 -1.14 -8.85
N MET A 26 3.04 -1.14 -7.52
CA MET A 26 4.34 -1.24 -6.84
C MET A 26 4.99 -2.61 -7.10
N TYR A 27 4.22 -3.69 -7.05
CA TYR A 27 4.74 -5.03 -7.36
C TYR A 27 5.21 -5.15 -8.80
N VAL A 28 4.45 -4.60 -9.76
CA VAL A 28 4.83 -4.59 -11.17
C VAL A 28 6.12 -3.79 -11.37
N TYR A 29 6.25 -2.61 -10.76
CA TYR A 29 7.48 -1.84 -10.79
C TYR A 29 8.67 -2.62 -10.21
N LEU A 30 8.53 -3.23 -9.02
CA LEU A 30 9.62 -4.00 -8.41
C LEU A 30 10.02 -5.24 -9.21
N ALA A 31 9.11 -5.80 -10.01
CA ALA A 31 9.39 -6.91 -10.90
C ALA A 31 9.95 -6.49 -12.27
N SER A 32 9.99 -5.19 -12.56
CA SER A 32 10.41 -4.64 -13.85
C SER A 32 11.91 -4.30 -13.91
N ASP A 33 12.44 -4.17 -15.12
CA ASP A 33 13.85 -3.82 -15.34
C ASP A 33 14.19 -2.41 -14.84
N GLU A 34 13.18 -1.53 -14.74
CA GLU A 34 13.28 -0.19 -14.19
C GLU A 34 13.68 -0.20 -12.71
N ALA A 35 13.40 -1.27 -11.98
CA ALA A 35 13.80 -1.46 -10.59
C ALA A 35 15.16 -2.17 -10.44
N SER A 36 15.96 -2.31 -11.49
CA SER A 36 17.23 -3.07 -11.51
C SER A 36 18.25 -2.69 -10.43
N TYR A 37 18.19 -1.47 -9.89
CA TYR A 37 19.08 -1.01 -8.82
C TYR A 37 18.36 -0.77 -7.48
N VAL A 38 17.13 -1.28 -7.35
CA VAL A 38 16.31 -1.15 -6.14
C VAL A 38 16.33 -2.47 -5.37
N SER A 39 16.92 -2.47 -4.18
CA SER A 39 16.96 -3.64 -3.29
C SER A 39 17.03 -3.22 -1.82
N GLY A 40 16.51 -4.07 -0.92
CA GLY A 40 16.54 -3.86 0.53
C GLY A 40 15.68 -2.71 1.05
N GLY A 41 14.89 -2.04 0.19
CA GLY A 41 14.03 -0.92 0.56
C GLY A 41 12.66 -1.35 1.09
N VAL A 42 12.11 -0.56 2.01
CA VAL A 42 10.70 -0.66 2.45
C VAL A 42 9.91 0.46 1.79
N PHE A 43 8.93 0.08 0.96
CA PHE A 43 8.13 1.03 0.18
C PHE A 43 6.70 1.14 0.77
N PRO A 44 6.35 2.27 1.40
CA PRO A 44 5.01 2.43 1.98
C PRO A 44 3.93 2.65 0.91
N VAL A 45 2.96 1.75 0.87
CA VAL A 45 1.69 1.90 0.12
C VAL A 45 0.54 1.88 1.12
N THR A 46 0.47 2.92 1.95
CA THR A 46 -0.32 2.95 3.22
C THR A 46 -1.45 3.97 3.23
N GLY A 47 -1.80 4.56 2.08
CA GLY A 47 -2.82 5.61 2.02
C GLY A 47 -2.43 6.88 2.79
N GLY A 48 -1.14 7.17 2.88
CA GLY A 48 -0.58 8.34 3.56
C GLY A 48 -0.25 8.12 5.05
N ARG A 49 -0.55 6.95 5.62
CA ARG A 49 -0.18 6.65 6.99
C ARG A 49 1.34 6.49 7.09
N ALA A 50 1.97 7.16 8.05
CA ALA A 50 3.40 6.98 8.31
C ALA A 50 3.72 5.52 8.68
N LEU A 51 4.93 5.07 8.32
CA LEU A 51 5.48 3.77 8.71
C LEU A 51 5.92 3.77 10.17
#